data_AF-A0A540VI53-F1
#
_entry.id   AF-A0A540VI53-F1
#
_cell.length_a   1.000
_cell.length_b   1.000
_cell.length_c   1.000
_cell.angle_alpha   90.00
_cell.angle_beta   90.00
_cell.angle_gamma   90.00
#
_symmetry.space_group_name_H-M   'P 1'
#
loop_
_entity.id
_entity.type
_entity.pdbx_description
1 polymer ?
#
loop_
_entity_poly.entity_id
_entity_poly.type
_entity_poly.pdbx_seq_one_letter_code
_entity_poly.pdbx_strand_id
1 'polypeptide(L)'
;MAKSKAHPTARSRRERARAERARRRRNQMLLLWGSVALFAVIIGAVIALNIRNSRPVAGEETFASQGNLHIAFGSVSPIAYNSTPPSSGPHYETLVSWGVYTEPQRYEHLVHNLEDGGVIVYYQCPEGCPEVVDALREIVDPYIQARRHVIMVPNDPSWTIGNSQPLHQDMGARIAVVAWQKVLKMDEVDAERIRAFIERYEGIDHHVAGIG
;
A
#
# COMPACT_ATOMS: atom_id res chain seq x y z
N MET A 1 -74.71 -27.84 -22.40
CA MET A 1 -73.79 -26.78 -22.89
C MET A 1 -72.38 -27.32 -22.97
N ALA A 2 -71.89 -27.70 -24.16
CA ALA A 2 -70.51 -28.17 -24.35
C ALA A 2 -69.73 -27.11 -25.15
N LYS A 3 -68.72 -26.48 -24.53
CA LYS A 3 -67.83 -25.52 -25.20
C LYS A 3 -66.89 -26.29 -26.14
N SER A 4 -67.07 -26.12 -27.45
CA SER A 4 -66.13 -26.59 -28.47
C SER A 4 -64.76 -25.95 -28.28
N LYS A 5 -63.74 -26.77 -28.01
CA LYS A 5 -62.33 -26.32 -27.98
C LYS A 5 -61.80 -26.32 -29.41
N ALA A 6 -61.77 -25.14 -30.04
CA ALA A 6 -61.18 -24.96 -31.37
C ALA A 6 -59.72 -25.41 -31.39
N HIS A 7 -59.37 -26.30 -32.32
CA HIS A 7 -57.99 -26.77 -32.51
C HIS A 7 -57.18 -25.74 -33.32
N PRO A 8 -56.04 -25.27 -32.82
CA PRO A 8 -55.28 -24.21 -33.47
C PRO A 8 -54.73 -24.66 -34.83
N THR A 9 -54.97 -23.85 -35.86
CA THR A 9 -54.59 -24.09 -37.26
C THR A 9 -53.06 -24.12 -37.44
N ALA A 10 -52.57 -24.82 -38.47
CA ALA A 10 -51.13 -24.92 -38.76
C ALA A 10 -50.44 -23.55 -38.94
N ARG A 11 -51.17 -22.55 -39.45
CA ARG A 11 -50.72 -21.16 -39.56
C ARG A 11 -50.48 -20.52 -38.18
N SER A 12 -51.42 -20.70 -37.24
CA SER A 12 -51.29 -20.19 -35.86
C SER A 12 -50.14 -20.84 -35.08
N ARG A 13 -49.82 -22.12 -35.33
CA ARG A 13 -48.65 -22.81 -34.75
C ARG A 13 -47.33 -22.25 -35.28
N ARG A 14 -47.25 -21.96 -36.59
CA ARG A 14 -46.07 -21.34 -37.21
C ARG A 14 -45.85 -19.90 -36.72
N GLU A 15 -46.91 -19.14 -36.54
CA GLU A 15 -46.86 -17.77 -35.99
C GLU A 15 -46.40 -17.77 -34.53
N ARG A 16 -46.94 -18.66 -33.67
CA ARG A 16 -46.48 -18.83 -32.28
C ARG A 16 -45.02 -19.24 -32.20
N ALA A 17 -44.58 -20.21 -33.02
CA ALA A 17 -43.18 -20.64 -33.06
C ALA A 17 -42.23 -19.53 -33.53
N ARG A 18 -42.66 -18.67 -34.47
CA ARG A 18 -41.88 -17.48 -34.89
C ARG A 18 -41.79 -16.45 -33.76
N ALA A 19 -42.89 -16.19 -33.05
CA ALA A 19 -42.92 -15.28 -31.91
C ALA A 19 -42.03 -15.78 -30.75
N GLU A 20 -42.07 -17.08 -30.45
CA GLU A 20 -41.19 -17.69 -29.44
C GLU A 20 -39.71 -17.61 -29.83
N ARG A 21 -39.37 -17.89 -31.10
CA ARG A 21 -38.00 -17.73 -31.61
C ARG A 21 -37.55 -16.27 -31.55
N ALA A 22 -38.41 -15.32 -31.90
CA ALA A 22 -38.13 -13.89 -31.80
C ALA A 22 -37.92 -13.46 -30.34
N ARG A 23 -38.74 -13.95 -29.41
CA ARG A 23 -38.61 -13.69 -27.96
C ARG A 23 -37.34 -14.31 -27.39
N ARG A 24 -37.00 -15.55 -27.77
CA ARG A 24 -35.74 -16.21 -27.38
C ARG A 24 -34.54 -15.45 -27.90
N ARG A 25 -34.53 -15.06 -29.19
CA ARG A 25 -33.46 -14.25 -29.79
C ARG A 25 -33.33 -12.90 -29.08
N ARG A 26 -34.45 -12.22 -28.79
CA ARG A 26 -34.44 -10.97 -28.03
C ARG A 26 -33.85 -11.17 -26.62
N ASN A 27 -34.28 -12.19 -25.90
CA ASN A 27 -33.76 -12.48 -24.56
C ASN A 27 -32.28 -12.88 -24.59
N GLN A 28 -31.83 -13.66 -25.57
CA GLN A 28 -30.42 -14.00 -25.76
C GLN A 28 -29.59 -12.77 -26.10
N MET A 29 -30.08 -11.88 -26.98
CA MET A 29 -29.42 -10.62 -27.28
C MET A 29 -29.36 -9.71 -26.05
N LEU A 30 -30.43 -9.63 -25.26
CA LEU A 30 -30.45 -8.86 -24.01
C LEU A 30 -29.45 -9.41 -22.99
N LEU A 31 -29.36 -10.73 -22.84
CA LEU A 31 -28.36 -11.37 -21.98
C LEU A 31 -26.93 -11.10 -22.48
N LEU A 32 -26.67 -11.26 -23.78
CA LEU A 32 -25.36 -10.99 -24.38
C LEU A 32 -24.95 -9.52 -24.15
N TRP A 33 -25.82 -8.57 -24.48
CA TRP A 33 -25.53 -7.14 -24.29
C TRP A 33 -25.40 -6.78 -22.81
N GLY A 34 -26.21 -7.38 -21.93
CA GLY A 34 -26.08 -7.24 -20.49
C GLY A 34 -24.71 -7.72 -19.98
N SER A 35 -24.26 -8.89 -20.44
CA SER A 35 -22.94 -9.44 -20.09
C SER A 35 -21.80 -8.57 -20.63
N VAL A 36 -21.89 -8.08 -21.87
CA VAL A 36 -20.87 -7.18 -22.45
C VAL A 36 -20.80 -5.87 -21.68
N ALA A 37 -21.94 -5.27 -21.33
CA ALA A 37 -21.99 -4.06 -20.53
C ALA A 37 -21.38 -4.27 -19.14
N LEU A 38 -21.73 -5.36 -18.46
CA LEU A 38 -21.16 -5.70 -17.15
C LEU A 38 -19.64 -5.88 -17.23
N PHE A 39 -19.16 -6.60 -18.24
CA PHE A 39 -17.73 -6.83 -18.45
C PHE A 39 -16.97 -5.51 -18.71
N ALA A 40 -17.52 -4.61 -19.52
CA ALA A 40 -16.95 -3.29 -19.75
C ALA A 40 -16.88 -2.44 -18.46
N VAL A 41 -17.90 -2.51 -17.60
CA VAL A 41 -17.91 -1.84 -16.28
C VAL A 41 -16.80 -2.40 -15.38
N ILE A 42 -16.64 -3.73 -15.32
CA ILE A 42 -15.60 -4.37 -14.52
C ILE A 42 -14.21 -3.95 -15.01
N ILE A 43 -13.96 -4.00 -16.32
CA ILE A 43 -12.68 -3.55 -16.91
C ILE A 43 -12.44 -2.07 -16.59
N GLY A 44 -13.44 -1.21 -16.79
CA GLY A 44 -13.34 0.22 -16.47
C GLY A 44 -13.00 0.46 -15.00
N ALA A 45 -13.61 -0.29 -14.09
CA ALA A 45 -13.31 -0.22 -12.66
C ALA A 45 -11.88 -0.67 -12.34
N VAL A 46 -11.43 -1.80 -12.92
CA VAL A 46 -10.05 -2.29 -12.74
C VAL A 46 -9.02 -1.27 -13.25
N ILE A 47 -9.23 -0.70 -14.42
CA ILE A 47 -8.35 0.33 -14.99
C ILE A 47 -8.33 1.58 -14.09
N ALA A 48 -9.50 2.04 -13.64
CA ALA A 48 -9.60 3.21 -12.77
C ALA A 48 -8.88 3.00 -11.43
N LEU A 49 -9.04 1.82 -10.82
CA LEU A 49 -8.34 1.45 -9.58
C LEU A 49 -6.83 1.37 -9.79
N ASN A 50 -6.38 0.80 -10.91
CA ASN A 50 -4.96 0.71 -11.24
C ASN A 50 -4.31 2.10 -11.43
N ILE A 51 -4.99 3.01 -12.15
CA ILE A 51 -4.51 4.39 -12.33
C ILE A 51 -4.46 5.12 -11.00
N ARG A 52 -5.48 4.97 -10.14
CA ARG A 52 -5.48 5.58 -8.80
C ARG A 52 -4.31 5.09 -7.96
N ASN A 53 -4.05 3.79 -7.93
CA ASN A 53 -2.94 3.20 -7.17
C ASN A 53 -1.57 3.54 -7.75
N SER A 54 -1.49 3.93 -9.03
CA SER A 54 -0.23 4.30 -9.69
C SER A 54 0.20 5.75 -9.44
N ARG A 55 -0.67 6.59 -8.88
CA ARG A 55 -0.35 7.99 -8.59
C ARG A 55 0.49 8.10 -7.30
N PRO A 56 1.48 9.00 -7.27
CA PRO A 56 2.14 9.41 -6.02
C PRO A 56 1.12 9.79 -4.95
N VAL A 57 1.40 9.47 -3.69
CA VAL A 57 0.61 9.96 -2.57
C VAL A 57 0.83 11.46 -2.45
N ALA A 58 -0.25 12.23 -2.24
CA ALA A 58 -0.15 13.68 -2.15
C ALA A 58 0.84 14.09 -1.04
N GLY A 59 1.80 14.95 -1.38
CA GLY A 59 2.84 15.42 -0.46
C GLY A 59 3.98 14.43 -0.22
N GLU A 60 4.07 13.32 -0.95
CA GLU A 60 5.28 12.49 -0.91
C GLU A 60 6.45 13.20 -1.61
N GLU A 61 7.64 13.03 -1.06
CA GLU A 61 8.91 13.46 -1.62
C GLU A 61 9.69 12.25 -2.13
N THR A 62 10.49 12.45 -3.18
CA THR A 62 11.35 11.42 -3.76
C THR A 62 12.80 11.81 -3.65
N PHE A 63 13.63 10.91 -3.13
CA PHE A 63 15.06 11.11 -2.93
C PHE A 63 15.87 10.23 -3.89
N ALA A 64 17.05 10.72 -4.29
CA ALA A 64 17.98 9.90 -5.05
C ALA A 64 18.45 8.72 -4.19
N SER A 65 18.55 7.52 -4.76
CA SER A 65 19.10 6.37 -4.04
C SER A 65 20.54 6.66 -3.66
N GLN A 66 20.89 6.35 -2.42
CA GLN A 66 22.27 6.38 -1.92
C GLN A 66 22.95 5.00 -1.97
N GLY A 67 22.38 4.07 -2.76
CA GLY A 67 22.86 2.69 -2.90
C GLY A 67 22.42 1.77 -1.76
N ASN A 68 22.96 0.55 -1.76
CA ASN A 68 22.63 -0.53 -0.82
C ASN A 68 23.88 -1.17 -0.18
N LEU A 69 24.85 -0.33 0.19
CA LEU A 69 26.07 -0.81 0.84
C LEU A 69 25.74 -1.42 2.21
N HIS A 70 25.92 -2.73 2.37
CA HIS A 70 25.89 -3.35 3.69
C HIS A 70 27.10 -2.94 4.53
N ILE A 71 26.85 -2.53 5.77
CA ILE A 71 27.87 -2.15 6.76
C ILE A 71 27.73 -2.99 8.03
N ALA A 72 28.82 -3.09 8.79
CA ALA A 72 28.85 -3.90 10.01
C ALA A 72 27.85 -3.40 11.08
N PHE A 73 27.20 -4.34 11.76
CA PHE A 73 26.25 -4.00 12.83
C PHE A 73 26.90 -3.12 13.91
N GLY A 74 26.20 -2.04 14.29
CA GLY A 74 26.65 -1.06 15.27
C GLY A 74 27.52 0.07 14.70
N SER A 75 27.95 -0.01 13.43
CA SER A 75 28.60 1.12 12.76
C SER A 75 27.61 2.23 12.45
N VAL A 76 28.14 3.43 12.15
CA VAL A 76 27.36 4.54 11.60
C VAL A 76 27.56 4.57 10.08
N SER A 77 26.56 5.07 9.35
CA SER A 77 26.70 5.27 7.91
C SER A 77 27.96 6.09 7.56
N PRO A 78 28.78 5.67 6.58
CA PRO A 78 29.97 6.40 6.14
C PRO A 78 29.64 7.67 5.35
N ILE A 79 28.36 7.87 5.00
CA ILE A 79 27.85 9.07 4.31
C ILE A 79 26.65 9.64 5.07
N ALA A 80 26.43 10.94 4.92
CA ALA A 80 25.19 11.55 5.39
C ALA A 80 24.01 11.08 4.52
N TYR A 81 22.91 10.69 5.16
CA TYR A 81 21.67 10.42 4.44
C TYR A 81 21.09 11.70 3.85
N ASN A 82 20.43 11.60 2.69
CA ASN A 82 19.85 12.74 1.98
C ASN A 82 18.38 13.01 2.37
N SER A 83 17.83 12.23 3.30
CA SER A 83 16.47 12.32 3.84
C SER A 83 16.48 12.04 5.33
N THR A 84 15.49 12.60 6.03
CA THR A 84 15.25 12.35 7.46
C THR A 84 13.76 12.07 7.68
N PRO A 85 13.37 10.85 8.15
CA PRO A 85 14.23 9.69 8.36
C PRO A 85 14.87 9.17 7.05
N PRO A 86 15.99 8.43 7.10
CA PRO A 86 16.66 7.91 5.90
C PRO A 86 15.77 6.97 5.09
N SER A 87 15.70 7.22 3.78
CA SER A 87 14.92 6.39 2.85
C SER A 87 15.76 5.44 1.99
N SER A 88 17.09 5.51 2.03
CA SER A 88 18.01 4.60 1.30
C SER A 88 19.45 4.83 1.77
N GLY A 89 20.40 4.01 1.33
CA GLY A 89 21.82 4.20 1.57
C GLY A 89 22.45 3.07 2.37
N PRO A 90 23.67 3.26 2.91
CA PRO A 90 24.35 2.23 3.68
C PRO A 90 23.54 1.77 4.90
N HIS A 91 23.49 0.46 5.15
CA HIS A 91 22.64 -0.12 6.20
C HIS A 91 23.17 -1.49 6.66
N TYR A 92 22.65 -2.05 7.75
CA TYR A 92 23.12 -3.34 8.28
C TYR A 92 22.63 -4.51 7.44
N GLU A 93 23.36 -5.64 7.43
CA GLU A 93 22.93 -6.88 6.75
C GLU A 93 21.76 -7.60 7.45
N THR A 94 21.42 -7.21 8.68
CA THR A 94 20.29 -7.80 9.43
C THR A 94 19.04 -6.94 9.33
N LEU A 95 17.88 -7.57 9.46
CA LEU A 95 16.59 -6.90 9.57
C LEU A 95 16.15 -6.70 11.02
N VAL A 96 15.45 -5.60 11.25
CA VAL A 96 14.56 -5.45 12.40
C VAL A 96 13.30 -6.30 12.17
N SER A 97 12.73 -6.90 13.22
CA SER A 97 11.47 -7.64 13.07
C SER A 97 10.32 -6.70 12.67
N TRP A 98 9.43 -7.14 11.78
CA TRP A 98 8.22 -6.38 11.45
C TRP A 98 7.33 -6.21 12.67
N GLY A 99 6.75 -5.02 12.88
CA GLY A 99 5.88 -4.76 14.03
C GLY A 99 5.98 -3.36 14.63
N VAL A 100 5.40 -3.20 15.81
CA VAL A 100 5.38 -1.95 16.57
C VAL A 100 6.49 -1.97 17.63
N TYR A 101 7.29 -0.91 17.65
CA TYR A 101 8.35 -0.67 18.63
C TYR A 101 7.97 0.49 19.53
N THR A 102 8.32 0.37 20.82
CA THR A 102 8.16 1.45 21.81
C THR A 102 9.46 2.21 22.05
N GLU A 103 10.59 1.68 21.57
CA GLU A 103 11.92 2.28 21.68
C GLU A 103 12.51 2.50 20.27
N PRO A 104 13.29 3.58 20.06
CA PRO A 104 13.88 3.84 18.76
C PRO A 104 14.79 2.70 18.30
N GLN A 105 14.87 2.52 16.99
CA GLN A 105 15.77 1.58 16.33
C GLN A 105 16.72 2.38 15.45
N ARG A 106 18.00 1.97 15.40
CA ARG A 106 18.99 2.64 14.54
C ARG A 106 18.50 2.75 13.10
N TYR A 107 18.70 3.92 12.48
CA TYR A 107 18.37 4.12 11.08
C TYR A 107 19.04 3.10 10.18
N GLU A 108 20.33 2.79 10.39
CA GLU A 108 21.05 1.78 9.60
C GLU A 108 20.39 0.39 9.68
N HIS A 109 19.68 0.08 10.75
CA HIS A 109 18.99 -1.21 10.88
C HIS A 109 17.63 -1.19 10.17
N LEU A 110 16.92 -0.05 10.28
CA LEU A 110 15.62 0.18 9.65
C LEU A 110 15.71 0.35 8.12
N VAL A 111 16.81 0.92 7.60
CA VAL A 111 16.97 1.11 6.15
C VAL A 111 17.01 -0.22 5.40
N HIS A 112 17.50 -1.31 6.00
CA HIS A 112 17.42 -2.63 5.37
C HIS A 112 15.96 -3.05 5.17
N ASN A 113 15.11 -2.88 6.18
CA ASN A 113 13.68 -3.16 6.03
C ASN A 113 13.05 -2.35 4.88
N LEU A 114 13.54 -1.15 4.58
CA LEU A 114 13.09 -0.37 3.41
C LEU A 114 13.60 -0.97 2.10
N GLU A 115 14.82 -1.49 2.05
CA GLU A 115 15.35 -2.20 0.87
C GLU A 115 14.48 -3.42 0.53
N ASP A 116 14.07 -4.18 1.56
CA ASP A 116 13.24 -5.38 1.46
C ASP A 116 11.74 -5.08 1.22
N GLY A 117 11.44 -3.89 0.70
CA GLY A 117 10.09 -3.44 0.37
C GLY A 117 9.20 -3.18 1.59
N GLY A 118 9.80 -2.88 2.75
CA GLY A 118 9.07 -2.48 3.93
C GLY A 118 8.63 -1.02 3.91
N VAL A 119 7.62 -0.72 4.73
CA VAL A 119 7.17 0.64 5.01
C VAL A 119 7.30 0.92 6.49
N ILE A 120 7.92 2.04 6.83
CA ILE A 120 8.18 2.43 8.22
C ILE A 120 7.40 3.70 8.55
N VAL A 121 6.59 3.62 9.59
CA VAL A 121 5.82 4.72 10.16
C VAL A 121 6.55 5.23 11.41
N TYR A 122 7.22 6.36 11.25
CA TYR A 122 7.88 7.07 12.34
C TYR A 122 6.92 8.06 13.01
N TYR A 123 7.00 8.17 14.33
CA TYR A 123 6.37 9.26 15.09
C TYR A 123 7.39 9.97 15.98
N GLN A 124 7.41 11.30 15.96
CA GLN A 124 8.31 12.11 16.78
C GLN A 124 7.49 12.92 17.78
N CYS A 125 7.52 12.48 19.03
CA CYS A 125 6.76 13.11 20.11
C CYS A 125 7.63 13.25 21.36
N PRO A 126 8.50 14.27 21.42
CA PRO A 126 9.42 14.45 22.55
C PRO A 126 8.69 14.68 23.88
N GLU A 127 7.48 15.25 23.85
CA GLU A 127 6.63 15.48 25.03
C GLU A 127 5.62 14.35 25.27
N GLY A 128 5.65 13.28 24.45
CA GLY A 128 4.62 12.24 24.43
C GLY A 128 3.38 12.62 23.60
N CYS A 129 2.71 11.62 23.03
CA CYS A 129 1.51 11.80 22.21
C CYS A 129 0.64 10.53 22.14
N PRO A 130 0.10 10.04 23.27
CA PRO A 130 -0.59 8.75 23.31
C PRO A 130 -1.72 8.65 22.26
N GLU A 131 -2.46 9.73 22.01
CA GLU A 131 -3.54 9.75 21.02
C GLU A 131 -3.04 9.54 19.59
N VAL A 132 -1.87 10.09 19.25
CA VAL A 132 -1.25 9.88 17.93
C VAL A 132 -0.70 8.46 17.83
N VAL A 133 -0.06 7.96 18.88
CA VAL A 133 0.46 6.59 18.93
C VAL A 133 -0.68 5.58 18.77
N ASP A 134 -1.80 5.76 19.48
CA ASP A 134 -2.96 4.89 19.39
C ASP A 134 -3.60 4.94 17.99
N ALA A 135 -3.79 6.13 17.42
CA ALA A 135 -4.32 6.28 16.07
C ALA A 135 -3.41 5.64 15.00
N LEU A 136 -2.09 5.75 15.14
CA LEU A 136 -1.14 5.08 14.25
C LEU A 136 -1.21 3.55 14.40
N ARG A 137 -1.32 3.03 15.62
CA ARG A 137 -1.50 1.60 15.88
C ARG A 137 -2.76 1.06 15.20
N GLU A 138 -3.89 1.75 15.33
CA GLU A 138 -5.13 1.38 14.62
C GLU A 138 -4.95 1.29 13.10
N ILE A 139 -4.05 2.09 12.53
CA ILE A 139 -3.74 2.05 11.09
C ILE A 139 -2.82 0.87 10.74
N VAL A 140 -1.76 0.63 11.51
CA VAL A 140 -0.71 -0.35 11.15
C VAL A 140 -1.00 -1.78 11.61
N ASP A 141 -1.77 -1.96 12.70
CA ASP A 141 -2.05 -3.28 13.28
C ASP A 141 -2.67 -4.27 12.28
N PRO A 142 -3.65 -3.89 11.42
CA PRO A 142 -4.17 -4.80 10.41
C PRO A 142 -3.10 -5.33 9.43
N TYR A 143 -2.12 -4.51 9.08
CA TYR A 143 -1.01 -4.89 8.19
C TYR A 143 -0.08 -5.89 8.90
N ILE A 144 0.27 -5.59 10.15
CA ILE A 144 1.16 -6.43 10.96
C ILE A 144 0.49 -7.79 11.25
N GLN A 145 -0.79 -7.82 11.62
CA GLN A 145 -1.55 -9.05 11.84
C GLN A 145 -1.67 -9.90 10.56
N ALA A 146 -1.73 -9.24 9.40
CA ALA A 146 -1.68 -9.90 8.09
C ALA A 146 -0.27 -10.35 7.67
N ARG A 147 0.75 -10.17 8.53
CA ARG A 147 2.17 -10.49 8.27
C ARG A 147 2.76 -9.72 7.08
N ARG A 148 2.33 -8.46 6.88
CA ARG A 148 2.89 -7.53 5.89
C ARG A 148 4.12 -6.81 6.43
N HIS A 149 4.94 -6.26 5.55
CA HIS A 149 6.22 -5.64 5.87
C HIS A 149 6.06 -4.18 6.36
N VAL A 150 5.48 -4.02 7.56
CA VAL A 150 5.27 -2.70 8.17
C VAL A 150 5.95 -2.62 9.54
N ILE A 151 6.62 -1.50 9.79
CA ILE A 151 7.16 -1.13 11.10
C ILE A 151 6.52 0.18 11.56
N MET A 152 6.19 0.27 12.85
CA MET A 152 5.93 1.53 13.53
C MET A 152 6.97 1.72 14.63
N VAL A 153 7.63 2.87 14.68
CA VAL A 153 8.74 3.11 15.60
C VAL A 153 8.81 4.60 16.01
N PRO A 154 9.21 4.94 17.25
CA PRO A 154 9.49 6.31 17.61
C PRO A 154 10.72 6.86 16.88
N ASN A 155 10.66 8.13 16.52
CA ASN A 155 11.82 8.94 16.15
C ASN A 155 12.13 9.91 17.30
N ASP A 156 13.31 9.80 17.91
CA ASP A 156 13.73 10.66 19.01
C ASP A 156 15.09 11.30 18.70
N PRO A 157 15.14 12.59 18.31
CA PRO A 157 16.39 13.29 17.99
C PRO A 157 17.40 13.38 19.13
N SER A 158 17.03 13.03 20.36
CA SER A 158 17.91 12.96 21.52
C SER A 158 18.44 11.55 21.82
N TRP A 159 17.97 10.54 21.10
CA TRP A 159 18.28 9.14 21.38
C TRP A 159 19.74 8.80 21.07
N THR A 160 20.40 8.19 22.05
CA THR A 160 21.82 7.81 22.03
C THR A 160 22.00 6.37 22.51
N ILE A 161 23.11 5.74 22.13
CA ILE A 161 23.52 4.44 22.67
C ILE A 161 24.89 4.61 23.32
N GLY A 162 24.96 4.44 24.64
CA GLY A 162 26.16 4.72 25.42
C GLY A 162 26.53 6.20 25.33
N ASN A 163 27.79 6.49 24.98
CA ASN A 163 28.31 7.86 24.86
C ASN A 163 28.33 8.36 23.40
N SER A 164 27.45 7.82 22.53
CA SER A 164 27.39 8.23 21.13
C SER A 164 26.82 9.65 20.97
N GLN A 165 27.03 10.24 19.79
CA GLN A 165 26.16 11.33 19.33
C GLN A 165 24.73 10.80 19.11
N PRO A 166 23.71 11.68 19.05
CA PRO A 166 22.36 11.27 18.71
C PRO A 166 22.33 10.49 17.39
N LEU A 167 21.65 9.35 17.41
CA LEU A 167 21.56 8.43 16.27
C LEU A 167 20.33 8.71 15.40
N HIS A 168 19.43 9.55 15.88
CA HIS A 168 18.28 10.07 15.16
C HIS A 168 18.42 11.57 14.97
N GLN A 169 17.67 12.12 14.02
CA GLN A 169 17.62 13.54 13.73
C GLN A 169 16.18 14.04 13.78
N ASP A 170 16.02 15.35 13.96
CA ASP A 170 14.71 15.98 13.83
C ASP A 170 14.20 15.80 12.40
N MET A 171 13.07 15.11 12.26
CA MET A 171 12.46 14.88 10.96
C MET A 171 11.64 16.08 10.46
N GLY A 172 11.46 17.13 11.28
CA GLY A 172 10.73 18.35 10.90
C GLY A 172 9.23 18.12 10.68
N ALA A 173 8.69 17.05 11.27
CA ALA A 173 7.28 16.67 11.21
C ALA A 173 6.95 15.77 12.41
N ARG A 174 5.66 15.69 12.78
CA ARG A 174 5.21 14.79 13.84
C ARG A 174 5.21 13.33 13.42
N ILE A 175 4.93 13.06 12.14
CA ILE A 175 4.82 11.72 11.56
C ILE A 175 5.57 11.71 10.22
N ALA A 176 6.31 10.63 9.96
CA ALA A 176 6.91 10.36 8.66
C ALA A 176 6.63 8.92 8.24
N VAL A 177 6.09 8.71 7.05
CA VAL A 177 5.93 7.38 6.44
C VAL A 177 7.00 7.23 5.37
N VAL A 178 7.81 6.19 5.48
CA VAL A 178 9.01 6.02 4.67
C VAL A 178 8.97 4.66 3.97
N ALA A 179 9.24 4.67 2.67
CA ALA A 179 9.59 3.51 1.86
C ALA A 179 10.93 3.82 1.16
N TRP A 180 11.51 2.86 0.44
CA TRP A 180 12.75 3.11 -0.29
C TRP A 180 12.63 4.33 -1.21
N GLN A 181 13.52 5.31 -1.04
CA GLN A 181 13.54 6.60 -1.76
C GLN A 181 12.29 7.50 -1.62
N LYS A 182 11.35 7.14 -0.75
CA LYS A 182 10.06 7.82 -0.61
C LYS A 182 9.82 8.23 0.82
N VAL A 183 9.49 9.50 1.03
CA VAL A 183 9.16 10.03 2.35
C VAL A 183 7.87 10.83 2.27
N LEU A 184 6.95 10.59 3.19
CA LEU A 184 5.72 11.34 3.34
C LEU A 184 5.66 11.90 4.76
N LYS A 185 5.79 13.23 4.89
CA LYS A 185 5.73 13.93 6.19
C LYS A 185 4.34 14.52 6.44
N MET A 186 3.92 14.51 7.70
CA MET A 186 2.67 15.11 8.16
C MET A 186 2.72 15.47 9.65
N ASP A 187 2.00 16.52 10.04
CA ASP A 187 1.92 16.97 11.44
C ASP A 187 0.71 16.37 12.19
N GLU A 188 -0.28 15.91 11.44
CA GLU A 188 -1.49 15.27 11.95
C GLU A 188 -1.65 13.88 11.33
N VAL A 189 -2.31 12.97 12.06
CA VAL A 189 -2.58 11.62 11.56
C VAL A 189 -3.58 11.69 10.42
N ASP A 190 -3.14 11.35 9.21
CA ASP A 190 -4.00 11.16 8.05
C ASP A 190 -4.04 9.66 7.68
N ALA A 191 -5.06 8.99 8.18
CA ALA A 191 -5.22 7.56 8.02
C ALA A 191 -5.42 7.12 6.56
N GLU A 192 -6.01 7.97 5.70
CA GLU A 192 -6.17 7.65 4.28
C GLU A 192 -4.81 7.72 3.57
N ARG A 193 -4.02 8.78 3.82
CA ARG A 193 -2.69 8.94 3.19
C ARG A 193 -1.70 7.90 3.66
N ILE A 194 -1.69 7.56 4.96
CA ILE A 194 -0.81 6.51 5.50
C ILE A 194 -1.13 5.17 4.84
N ARG A 195 -2.42 4.77 4.78
CA ARG A 195 -2.83 3.54 4.10
C ARG A 195 -2.49 3.57 2.61
N ALA A 196 -2.76 4.66 1.93
CA ALA A 196 -2.43 4.81 0.51
C ALA A 196 -0.92 4.66 0.24
N PHE A 197 -0.08 5.16 1.15
CA PHE A 197 1.37 5.02 1.06
C PHE A 197 1.81 3.57 1.29
N ILE A 198 1.29 2.91 2.33
CA ILE A 198 1.59 1.49 2.60
C ILE A 198 1.18 0.62 1.41
N GLU A 199 -0.06 0.74 0.92
CA GLU A 199 -0.55 -0.06 -0.21
C GLU A 199 0.20 0.20 -1.52
N ARG A 200 0.84 1.37 -1.64
CA ARG A 200 1.58 1.73 -2.85
C ARG A 200 2.99 1.17 -2.87
N TYR A 201 3.67 1.14 -1.72
CA TYR A 201 5.11 0.88 -1.67
C TYR A 201 5.49 -0.42 -0.97
N GLU A 202 4.64 -0.95 -0.09
CA GLU A 202 4.93 -2.20 0.58
C GLU A 202 5.02 -3.36 -0.43
N GLY A 203 6.06 -4.18 -0.31
CA GLY A 203 6.36 -5.31 -1.18
C GLY A 203 7.16 -4.96 -2.45
N ILE A 204 7.55 -3.70 -2.66
CA ILE A 204 8.49 -3.34 -3.74
C ILE A 204 9.92 -3.59 -3.27
N ASP A 205 10.49 -4.73 -3.65
CA ASP A 205 11.88 -5.08 -3.33
C ASP A 205 12.88 -4.24 -4.13
N HIS A 206 13.93 -3.77 -3.45
CA HIS A 206 14.97 -2.90 -3.99
C HIS A 206 16.37 -3.51 -3.96
N HIS A 207 16.50 -4.79 -3.62
CA HIS A 207 17.76 -5.49 -3.80
C HIS A 207 18.21 -5.43 -5.25
N VAL A 208 19.49 -5.12 -5.44
CA VAL A 208 20.12 -5.27 -6.75
C VAL A 208 20.20 -6.77 -7.02
N ALA A 209 19.39 -7.26 -7.98
CA ALA A 209 19.47 -8.64 -8.44
C ALA A 209 20.94 -8.97 -8.74
N GLY A 210 21.51 -9.89 -7.97
CA GLY A 210 22.92 -10.25 -8.08
C GLY A 210 23.25 -10.56 -9.53
N ILE A 211 24.26 -9.86 -10.07
CA ILE A 211 24.93 -10.31 -11.28
C ILE A 211 25.65 -11.58 -10.84
N GLY A 212 25.02 -12.73 -11.10
CA GLY A 212 25.61 -14.05 -10.90
C GLY A 212 26.81 -14.28 -11.82
#